data_AF-A0A966IRW6-F1
#
_entry.id   AF-A0A966IRW6-F1
#
_cell.length_a   1.000
_cell.length_b   1.000
_cell.length_c   1.000
_cell.angle_alpha   90.00
_cell.angle_beta   90.00
_cell.angle_gamma   90.00
#
_symmetry.space_group_name_H-M   'P 1'
#
loop_
_entity.id
_entity.type
_entity.pdbx_description
1 polymer ?
#
loop_
_entity_poly.entity_id
_entity_poly.type
_entity_poly.pdbx_seq_one_letter_code
_entity_poly.pdbx_strand_id
1 'polypeptide(L)'
;MATFVLNEKDGREKTALSSEYAQIWFDNRSKGTTIEIGLSDPPLNPARPNKPELVRAGEVPRRRPNTLNGQIAILHSIAHIELNAVDLHWDIIARFANIQMPVGFYDDWVKSAQEESNHFNLISDCLVIFAVSAAKSVS
;
A
#
# COMPACT_ATOMS: atom_id res chain seq x y z
N MET A 1 6.46 3.37 13.46
CA MET A 1 6.40 3.33 11.98
C MET A 1 5.19 2.54 11.52
N ALA A 2 5.19 1.21 11.65
CA ALA A 2 4.12 0.34 11.16
C ALA A 2 2.69 0.80 11.54
N THR A 3 2.43 1.07 12.83
CA THR A 3 1.10 1.52 13.30
C THR A 3 0.65 2.83 12.66
N PHE A 4 1.54 3.76 12.34
CA PHE A 4 1.16 5.00 11.64
C PHE A 4 0.70 4.71 10.21
N VAL A 5 1.43 3.86 9.48
CA VAL A 5 1.05 3.44 8.12
C VAL A 5 -0.30 2.70 8.15
N LEU A 6 -0.50 1.79 9.10
CA LEU A 6 -1.72 1.00 9.22
C LEU A 6 -2.94 1.84 9.64
N ASN A 7 -2.76 2.99 10.28
CA ASN A 7 -3.85 3.88 10.65
C ASN A 7 -4.16 4.95 9.59
N GLU A 8 -3.29 5.16 8.61
CA GLU A 8 -3.57 6.08 7.51
C GLU A 8 -4.65 5.49 6.58
N LYS A 9 -5.62 6.32 6.21
CA LYS A 9 -6.77 5.92 5.39
C LYS A 9 -6.51 6.20 3.92
N ASP A 10 -5.89 7.33 3.60
CA ASP A 10 -5.65 7.71 2.22
C ASP A 10 -4.53 6.87 1.60
N GLY A 11 -4.74 6.37 0.39
CA GLY A 11 -3.77 5.50 -0.27
C GLY A 11 -2.46 6.21 -0.62
N ARG A 12 -2.52 7.47 -1.07
CA ARG A 12 -1.32 8.26 -1.40
C ARG A 12 -0.56 8.62 -0.14
N GLU A 13 -1.23 9.13 0.88
CA GLU A 13 -0.59 9.47 2.16
C GLU A 13 0.01 8.22 2.83
N LYS A 14 -0.69 7.08 2.77
CA LYS A 14 -0.18 5.81 3.29
C LYS A 14 1.09 5.36 2.59
N THR A 15 1.11 5.40 1.25
CA THR A 15 2.30 5.01 0.48
C THR A 15 3.45 6.00 0.62
N ALA A 16 3.16 7.28 0.87
CA ALA A 16 4.15 8.29 1.22
C ALA A 16 4.80 7.97 2.57
N LEU A 17 4.01 7.73 3.62
CA LEU A 17 4.50 7.32 4.94
C LEU A 17 5.29 6.00 4.88
N SER A 18 4.79 5.03 4.14
CA SER A 18 5.47 3.75 3.90
C SER A 18 6.87 3.98 3.31
N SER A 19 6.96 4.86 2.30
CA SER A 19 8.24 5.15 1.63
C SER A 19 9.19 5.92 2.53
N GLU A 20 8.69 6.91 3.27
CA GLU A 20 9.47 7.68 4.24
C GLU A 20 10.09 6.77 5.31
N TYR A 21 9.29 5.88 5.89
CA TYR A 21 9.77 4.96 6.93
C TYR A 21 10.71 3.90 6.38
N ALA A 22 10.51 3.43 5.14
CA ALA A 22 11.47 2.55 4.49
C ALA A 22 12.83 3.26 4.26
N GLN A 23 12.82 4.53 3.85
CA GLN A 23 14.05 5.30 3.71
C GLN A 23 14.76 5.48 5.07
N ILE A 24 14.02 5.88 6.12
CA ILE A 24 14.57 6.00 7.47
C ILE A 24 15.16 4.66 7.94
N TRP A 25 14.47 3.56 7.66
CA TRP A 25 14.94 2.22 7.98
C TRP A 25 16.28 1.91 7.32
N PHE A 26 16.37 2.01 5.99
CA PHE A 26 17.60 1.68 5.26
C PHE A 26 18.75 2.69 5.51
N ASP A 27 18.44 3.94 5.80
CA ASP A 27 19.44 4.94 6.21
C ASP A 27 20.07 4.57 7.56
N ASN A 28 19.30 4.03 8.51
CA ASN A 28 19.85 3.56 9.77
C ASN A 28 20.66 2.27 9.58
N ARG A 29 20.17 1.33 8.75
CA ARG A 29 20.88 0.08 8.43
C ARG A 29 22.23 0.35 7.77
N SER A 30 22.29 1.28 6.80
CA SER A 30 23.54 1.64 6.11
C SER A 30 24.58 2.31 7.03
N LYS A 31 24.13 3.02 8.07
CA LYS A 31 25.00 3.60 9.11
C LYS A 31 25.44 2.59 10.17
N GLY A 32 25.06 1.32 10.06
CA GLY A 32 25.31 0.30 11.07
C GLY A 32 24.56 0.53 12.39
N THR A 33 23.53 1.38 12.37
CA THR A 33 22.71 1.65 13.56
C THR A 33 21.74 0.48 13.75
N THR A 34 21.70 -0.06 14.97
CA THR A 34 20.72 -1.09 15.31
C THR A 34 19.37 -0.42 15.47
N ILE A 35 18.39 -0.83 14.67
CA ILE A 35 17.00 -0.37 14.81
C ILE A 35 16.34 -1.28 15.84
N GLU A 36 15.94 -0.71 16.98
CA GLU A 36 15.16 -1.44 17.96
C GLU A 36 13.73 -1.66 17.42
N ILE A 37 13.38 -2.92 17.19
CA ILE A 37 12.00 -3.32 16.92
C ILE A 37 11.24 -3.26 18.24
N GLY A 38 10.67 -2.08 18.52
CA GLY A 38 9.82 -1.86 19.69
C GLY A 38 8.48 -2.59 19.60
N LEU A 39 7.71 -2.56 20.68
CA LEU A 39 6.34 -3.08 20.68
C LEU A 39 5.38 -2.07 20.04
N SER A 40 4.34 -2.59 19.38
CA SER A 40 3.31 -1.76 18.76
C SER A 40 1.93 -2.39 18.96
N ASP A 41 0.89 -1.55 18.92
CA ASP A 41 -0.52 -1.96 18.97
C ASP A 41 -1.16 -1.64 17.61
N PRO A 42 -1.00 -2.52 16.60
CA PRO A 42 -1.60 -2.28 15.28
C PRO A 42 -3.12 -2.43 15.36
N PRO A 43 -3.88 -1.67 14.54
CA PRO A 43 -5.33 -1.83 14.49
C PRO A 43 -5.70 -3.26 14.05
N LEU A 44 -6.91 -3.72 14.41
CA LEU A 44 -7.38 -5.05 14.01
C LEU A 44 -7.41 -5.21 12.49
N ASN A 45 -7.78 -4.15 11.78
CA ASN A 45 -7.70 -4.05 10.34
C ASN A 45 -7.02 -2.74 9.96
N PRO A 46 -6.20 -2.73 8.89
CA PRO A 46 -5.64 -1.49 8.37
C PRO A 46 -6.75 -0.50 7.99
N ALA A 47 -6.53 0.78 8.26
CA ALA A 47 -7.51 1.81 8.01
C ALA A 47 -7.76 1.97 6.50
N ARG A 48 -9.00 2.29 6.16
CA ARG A 48 -9.50 2.54 4.80
C ARG A 48 -10.34 3.81 4.79
N PRO A 49 -10.45 4.51 3.66
CA PRO A 49 -11.43 5.59 3.52
C PRO A 49 -12.85 5.03 3.65
N ASN A 50 -13.80 5.87 4.02
CA ASN A 50 -15.22 5.47 4.15
C ASN A 50 -15.86 5.08 2.80
N LYS A 51 -15.19 5.37 1.68
CA LYS A 51 -15.64 5.05 0.32
C LYS A 51 -14.48 4.47 -0.50
N PRO A 52 -14.76 3.59 -1.47
CA PRO A 52 -16.06 3.03 -1.82
C PRO A 52 -16.58 2.05 -0.74
N GLU A 53 -17.89 1.80 -0.75
CA GLU A 53 -18.51 0.83 0.15
C GLU A 53 -18.01 -0.59 -0.17
N LEU A 54 -17.76 -1.37 0.88
CA LEU A 54 -17.34 -2.76 0.76
C LEU A 54 -18.53 -3.62 0.31
N VAL A 55 -18.56 -3.94 -0.98
CA VAL A 55 -19.53 -4.86 -1.58
C VAL A 55 -19.00 -6.29 -1.58
N ARG A 56 -19.89 -7.29 -1.59
CA ARG A 56 -19.44 -8.69 -1.65
C ARG A 56 -18.77 -8.99 -2.99
N ALA A 57 -17.84 -9.96 -3.01
CA ALA A 57 -17.11 -10.33 -4.23
C ALA A 57 -18.02 -10.66 -5.43
N GLY A 58 -19.21 -11.25 -5.19
CA GLY A 58 -20.20 -11.55 -6.23
C GLY A 58 -21.01 -10.35 -6.73
N GLU A 59 -20.97 -9.23 -6.02
CA GLU A 59 -21.64 -7.98 -6.37
C GLU A 59 -20.74 -7.04 -7.18
N VAL A 60 -19.45 -7.38 -7.30
CA VAL A 60 -18.49 -6.61 -8.09
C VAL A 60 -18.81 -6.78 -9.58
N PRO A 61 -19.03 -5.69 -10.34
CA PRO A 61 -19.30 -5.76 -11.77
C PRO A 61 -18.21 -6.50 -12.54
N ARG A 62 -18.62 -7.33 -13.50
CA ARG A 62 -17.69 -8.11 -14.34
C ARG A 62 -16.81 -7.17 -15.18
N ARG A 63 -15.50 -7.32 -15.05
CA ARG A 63 -14.50 -6.53 -15.80
C ARG A 63 -14.37 -7.07 -17.23
N ARG A 64 -14.51 -6.21 -18.24
CA ARG A 64 -14.33 -6.56 -19.67
C ARG A 64 -13.05 -5.92 -20.22
N PRO A 65 -11.90 -6.64 -20.27
CA PRO A 65 -10.59 -6.05 -20.60
C PRO A 65 -10.50 -5.38 -21.97
N ASN A 66 -11.42 -5.69 -22.88
CA ASN A 66 -11.42 -5.18 -24.27
C ASN A 66 -12.04 -3.78 -24.41
N THR A 67 -12.39 -3.12 -23.30
CA THR A 67 -12.97 -1.77 -23.29
C THR A 67 -12.16 -0.87 -22.38
N LEU A 68 -12.08 0.43 -22.68
CA LEU A 68 -11.37 1.40 -21.83
C LEU A 68 -11.88 1.34 -20.38
N ASN A 69 -13.19 1.31 -20.18
CA ASN A 69 -13.79 1.19 -18.85
C ASN A 69 -13.37 -0.10 -18.13
N GLY A 70 -13.25 -1.22 -18.84
CA GLY A 70 -12.78 -2.47 -18.25
C GLY A 70 -11.28 -2.47 -17.94
N GLN A 71 -10.46 -1.78 -18.74
CA GLN A 71 -9.04 -1.57 -18.45
C GLN A 71 -8.86 -0.70 -17.20
N ILE A 72 -9.61 0.40 -17.10
CA ILE A 72 -9.65 1.25 -15.89
C ILE A 72 -10.08 0.44 -14.66
N ALA A 73 -11.11 -0.40 -14.77
CA ALA A 73 -11.55 -1.25 -13.67
C ALA A 73 -10.47 -2.27 -13.24
N ILE A 74 -9.68 -2.80 -14.19
CA ILE A 74 -8.53 -3.67 -13.89
C ILE A 74 -7.45 -2.88 -13.16
N LEU A 75 -7.07 -1.70 -13.64
CA LEU A 75 -6.08 -0.84 -12.98
C LEU A 75 -6.48 -0.49 -11.55
N HIS A 76 -7.73 -0.11 -11.31
CA HIS A 76 -8.24 0.09 -9.94
C HIS A 76 -8.08 -1.15 -9.06
N SER A 77 -8.29 -2.32 -9.63
CA SER A 77 -8.18 -3.58 -8.89
C SER A 77 -6.74 -3.91 -8.53
N ILE A 78 -5.80 -3.67 -9.45
CA ILE A 78 -4.38 -3.82 -9.17
C ILE A 78 -3.95 -2.80 -8.11
N ALA A 79 -4.36 -1.53 -8.21
CA ALA A 79 -4.09 -0.54 -7.17
C ALA A 79 -4.58 -0.99 -5.78
N HIS A 80 -5.76 -1.60 -5.68
CA HIS A 80 -6.22 -2.17 -4.41
C HIS A 80 -5.39 -3.35 -3.92
N ILE A 81 -4.90 -4.21 -4.83
CA ILE A 81 -4.00 -5.32 -4.48
C ILE A 81 -2.70 -4.76 -3.93
N GLU A 82 -2.08 -3.79 -4.60
CA GLU A 82 -0.82 -3.19 -4.13
C GLU A 82 -1.00 -2.49 -2.78
N LEU A 83 -2.08 -1.75 -2.58
CA LEU A 83 -2.34 -1.08 -1.31
C LEU A 83 -2.55 -2.09 -0.17
N ASN A 84 -3.24 -3.20 -0.44
CA ASN A 84 -3.39 -4.29 0.52
C ASN A 84 -2.04 -4.97 0.82
N ALA A 85 -1.14 -5.06 -0.16
CA ALA A 85 0.20 -5.61 0.04
C ALA A 85 1.06 -4.68 0.91
N VAL A 86 1.02 -3.36 0.70
CA VAL A 86 1.64 -2.38 1.61
C VAL A 86 1.18 -2.60 3.06
N ASP A 87 -0.14 -2.71 3.27
CA ASP A 87 -0.67 -2.96 4.61
C ASP A 87 -0.21 -4.29 5.20
N LEU A 88 -0.23 -5.36 4.40
CA LEU A 88 0.22 -6.68 4.84
C LEU A 88 1.69 -6.64 5.31
N HIS A 89 2.56 -5.99 4.54
CA HIS A 89 3.98 -5.90 4.86
C HIS A 89 4.22 -5.17 6.19
N TRP A 90 3.53 -4.04 6.42
CA TRP A 90 3.63 -3.32 7.69
C TRP A 90 2.93 -4.04 8.85
N ASP A 91 1.84 -4.76 8.61
CA ASP A 91 1.14 -5.55 9.63
C ASP A 91 1.99 -6.72 10.14
N ILE A 92 2.71 -7.40 9.25
CA ILE A 92 3.66 -8.45 9.64
C ILE A 92 4.77 -7.87 10.53
N ILE A 93 5.34 -6.72 10.17
CA ILE A 93 6.37 -6.06 10.99
C ILE A 93 5.81 -5.76 12.39
N ALA A 94 4.60 -5.21 12.48
CA ALA A 94 3.97 -4.85 13.75
C ALA A 94 3.65 -6.07 14.63
N ARG A 95 3.10 -7.14 14.03
CA ARG A 95 2.63 -8.33 14.76
C ARG A 95 3.74 -9.28 15.19
N PHE A 96 4.86 -9.30 14.45
CA PHE A 96 6.01 -10.13 14.79
C PHE A 96 7.06 -9.38 15.61
N ALA A 97 6.83 -8.10 15.93
CA ALA A 97 7.78 -7.26 16.66
C ALA A 97 8.21 -7.82 18.03
N ASN A 98 7.36 -8.62 18.68
CA ASN A 98 7.65 -9.27 19.96
C ASN A 98 8.37 -10.63 19.81
N ILE A 99 8.63 -11.09 18.58
CA ILE A 99 9.28 -12.36 18.29
C ILE A 99 10.71 -12.07 17.83
N GLN A 100 11.67 -12.83 18.37
CA GLN A 100 13.05 -12.74 17.93
C GLN A 100 13.19 -13.35 16.52
N MET A 101 13.40 -12.49 15.52
CA MET A 101 13.54 -12.88 14.12
C MET A 101 14.98 -12.69 13.62
N PRO A 102 15.39 -13.37 12.54
CA PRO A 102 16.68 -13.13 11.89
C PRO A 102 16.84 -11.68 11.45
N VAL A 103 18.09 -11.21 11.39
CA VAL A 103 18.43 -9.80 11.11
C VAL A 103 17.79 -9.25 9.83
N GLY A 104 17.69 -10.06 8.77
CA GLY A 104 17.12 -9.63 7.48
C GLY A 104 15.60 -9.73 7.38
N PHE A 105 14.91 -10.36 8.33
CA PHE A 105 13.47 -10.60 8.23
C PHE A 105 12.69 -9.29 8.06
N TYR A 106 12.97 -8.30 8.91
CA TYR A 106 12.31 -7.00 8.83
C TYR A 106 12.77 -6.17 7.63
N ASP A 107 14.04 -6.30 7.23
CA ASP A 107 14.60 -5.63 6.06
C ASP A 107 13.81 -6.01 4.80
N ASP A 108 13.50 -7.30 4.63
CA ASP A 108 12.75 -7.80 3.47
C ASP A 108 11.33 -7.25 3.43
N TRP A 109 10.61 -7.25 4.56
CA TRP A 109 9.24 -6.70 4.62
C TRP A 109 9.19 -5.18 4.40
N VAL A 110 10.15 -4.43 4.93
CA VAL A 110 10.24 -2.99 4.70
C VAL A 110 10.55 -2.71 3.23
N LYS A 111 11.43 -3.49 2.61
CA LYS A 111 11.73 -3.38 1.18
C LYS A 111 10.50 -3.68 0.32
N SER A 112 9.79 -4.78 0.59
CA SER A 112 8.57 -5.11 -0.15
C SER A 112 7.49 -4.06 0.04
N ALA A 113 7.32 -3.49 1.24
CA ALA A 113 6.38 -2.39 1.45
C ALA A 113 6.70 -1.17 0.57
N GLN A 114 7.98 -0.85 0.40
CA GLN A 114 8.44 0.23 -0.48
C GLN A 114 8.18 -0.07 -1.95
N GLU A 115 8.41 -1.31 -2.40
CA GLU A 115 8.15 -1.74 -3.78
C GLU A 115 6.66 -1.63 -4.14
N GLU A 116 5.76 -2.15 -3.30
CA GLU A 116 4.33 -2.05 -3.55
C GLU A 116 3.78 -0.62 -3.43
N SER A 117 4.42 0.22 -2.61
CA SER A 117 4.12 1.65 -2.56
C SER A 117 4.42 2.32 -3.91
N ASN A 118 5.51 1.94 -4.57
CA ASN A 118 5.85 2.45 -5.90
C ASN A 118 4.87 1.93 -6.96
N HIS A 119 4.54 0.64 -6.94
CA HIS A 119 3.55 0.06 -7.86
C HIS A 119 2.19 0.75 -7.75
N PHE A 120 1.69 0.93 -6.52
CA PHE A 120 0.44 1.66 -6.26
C PHE A 120 0.46 3.07 -6.86
N ASN A 121 1.55 3.81 -6.66
CA ASN A 121 1.67 5.18 -7.14
C ASN A 121 1.68 5.27 -8.67
N LEU A 122 2.42 4.38 -9.34
CA LEU A 122 2.44 4.31 -10.81
C LEU A 122 1.05 4.00 -11.38
N ILE A 123 0.33 3.05 -10.79
CA ILE A 123 -1.02 2.70 -11.23
C ILE A 123 -1.99 3.85 -10.98
N SER A 124 -1.86 4.52 -9.83
CA SER A 124 -2.69 5.67 -9.48
C SER A 124 -2.45 6.86 -10.42
N ASP A 125 -1.20 7.10 -10.85
CA ASP A 125 -0.88 8.12 -11.86
C ASP A 125 -1.52 7.77 -13.21
N CYS A 126 -1.44 6.51 -13.64
CA CYS A 126 -2.12 6.03 -14.85
C CYS A 126 -3.64 6.28 -14.80
N LEU A 127 -4.28 6.00 -13.66
CA LEU A 127 -5.71 6.24 -13.47
C LEU A 127 -6.09 7.72 -13.60
N VAL A 128 -5.27 8.63 -13.05
CA VAL A 128 -5.46 10.08 -13.21
C VAL A 128 -5.37 10.49 -14.67
N ILE A 129 -4.39 9.97 -15.41
CA ILE A 129 -4.22 10.26 -16.85
C ILE A 129 -5.46 9.83 -17.65
N PHE A 130 -6.00 8.63 -17.38
CA PHE A 130 -7.20 8.15 -18.05
C PHE A 130 -8.44 8.99 -17.70
N ALA A 131 -8.58 9.43 -16.44
CA ALA A 131 -9.67 10.30 -16.02
C ALA A 131 -9.64 11.67 -16.75
N VAL A 132 -8.45 12.28 -16.85
CA VAL A 132 -8.27 13.55 -17.58
C VAL A 132 -8.53 13.38 -19.08
N SER A 133 -8.10 12.28 -19.67
CA SER A 133 -8.30 12.00 -21.10
C SER A 133 -9.78 11.81 -21.44
N ALA A 134 -10.54 11.11 -20.59
CA ALA A 134 -11.98 10.94 -20.76
C ALA A 134 -12.76 12.26 -20.62
N ALA A 135 -12.31 13.19 -19.77
CA ALA A 135 -12.94 14.49 -19.62
C ALA A 135 -12.77 15.39 -20.86
N LYS A 136 -11.63 15.28 -21.56
CA LYS A 136 -11.35 16.05 -22.78
C LYS A 136 -12.04 15.52 -24.04
N SER A 137 -12.49 14.27 -24.07
CA SER A 137 -13.20 13.70 -25.23
C SER A 137 -14.70 13.99 -25.24
N VAL A 138 -15.23 14.66 -24.21
CA VAL A 138 -16.66 15.01 -24.08
C VAL A 138 -16.92 16.51 -24.30
N SER A 139 -15.86 17.31 -24.50
CA SER A 139 -15.91 18.74 -24.84
C SER A 139 -15.61 18.98 -26.31
#